data_AF-A0A7X0WGN1-F1
#
_entry.id   AF-A0A7X0WGN1-F1
#
_cell.length_a   1.000
_cell.length_b   1.000
_cell.length_c   1.000
_cell.angle_alpha   90.00
_cell.angle_beta   90.00
_cell.angle_gamma   90.00
#
_symmetry.space_group_name_H-M   'P 1'
#
loop_
_entity.id
_entity.type
_entity.pdbx_description
1 polymer ?
#
loop_
_entity_poly.entity_id
_entity_poly.type
_entity_poly.pdbx_seq_one_letter_code
_entity_poly.pdbx_strand_id
1 'polypeptide(L)'
;MIRNDPPELVKITSSHSLEVIARDYNTAFSEGFDVSTEEISNYLGVSELWITRHLKEGIKYLIINAVARRALAKHGDKRFSKLYTYKKKIFHRKAWQTHLIQHSFIENEDGSLTAAKKLPTSLITCTEAAVKYNVTRKTVYNLLQGRATKYVVYGLKKYSTKEVELLLIDM
;
A
#
# COMPACT_ATOMS: atom_id res chain seq x y z
N MET A 1 -6.14 20.25 8.72
CA MET A 1 -7.08 19.34 9.41
C MET A 1 -7.15 18.06 8.62
N ILE A 2 -6.63 16.96 9.17
CA ILE A 2 -6.82 15.62 8.61
C ILE A 2 -8.26 15.22 8.96
N ARG A 3 -9.08 14.94 7.94
CA ARG A 3 -10.48 14.55 8.14
C ARG A 3 -10.51 13.06 8.49
N ASN A 4 -11.09 12.72 9.65
CA ASN A 4 -11.28 11.35 10.12
C ASN A 4 -12.45 10.63 9.42
N ASP A 5 -12.69 10.92 8.14
CA ASP A 5 -13.83 10.34 7.43
C ASP A 5 -13.53 8.89 7.04
N PRO A 6 -14.43 7.91 7.34
CA PRO A 6 -14.21 6.51 7.00
C PRO A 6 -13.92 6.33 5.50
N PRO A 7 -13.25 5.24 5.07
CA PRO A 7 -13.00 5.00 3.66
C PRO A 7 -14.35 4.91 2.93
N GLU A 8 -14.43 5.48 1.74
CA GLU A 8 -15.68 5.59 0.98
C GLU A 8 -15.84 4.42 0.01
N LEU A 9 -16.92 3.65 0.15
CA LEU A 9 -17.27 2.62 -0.84
C LEU A 9 -17.85 3.28 -2.08
N VAL A 10 -17.17 3.14 -3.21
CA VAL A 10 -17.71 3.52 -4.51
C VAL A 10 -18.65 2.39 -4.98
N LYS A 11 -19.93 2.72 -5.14
CA LYS A 11 -20.92 1.76 -5.65
C LYS A 11 -20.78 1.66 -7.16
N ILE A 12 -20.37 0.48 -7.66
CA ILE A 12 -20.52 0.14 -9.07
C ILE A 12 -21.94 -0.37 -9.31
N THR A 13 -22.51 0.01 -10.45
CA THR A 13 -23.94 -0.04 -10.78
C THR A 13 -24.64 -1.36 -10.40
N SER A 14 -25.94 -1.26 -10.07
CA SER A 14 -26.80 -2.41 -9.76
C SER A 14 -27.50 -2.99 -10.99
N SER A 15 -26.86 -2.93 -12.17
CA SER A 15 -27.44 -3.41 -13.42
C SER A 15 -27.75 -4.91 -13.37
N HIS A 16 -28.80 -5.34 -14.08
CA HIS A 16 -29.12 -6.77 -14.24
C HIS A 16 -28.26 -7.46 -15.32
N SER A 17 -27.53 -6.72 -16.17
CA SER A 17 -26.67 -7.28 -17.21
C SER A 17 -25.24 -7.50 -16.73
N LEU A 18 -24.73 -8.72 -16.90
CA LEU A 18 -23.34 -9.07 -16.58
C LEU A 18 -22.32 -8.28 -17.43
N GLU A 19 -22.66 -7.94 -18.67
CA GLU A 19 -21.79 -7.14 -19.56
C GLU A 19 -21.62 -5.72 -19.03
N VAL A 20 -22.72 -5.10 -18.59
CA VAL A 20 -22.72 -3.75 -18.03
C VAL A 20 -21.92 -3.73 -16.72
N ILE A 21 -22.14 -4.72 -15.84
CA ILE A 21 -21.37 -4.85 -14.61
C ILE A 21 -19.86 -4.96 -14.94
N ALA A 22 -19.47 -5.86 -15.84
CA ALA A 22 -18.06 -6.04 -16.19
C ALA A 22 -17.43 -4.77 -16.78
N ARG A 23 -18.16 -4.09 -17.68
CA ARG A 23 -17.73 -2.82 -18.26
C ARG A 23 -17.46 -1.77 -17.19
N ASP A 24 -18.39 -1.58 -16.26
CA ASP A 24 -18.26 -0.53 -15.25
C ASP A 24 -17.09 -0.80 -14.28
N TYR A 25 -16.82 -2.07 -13.93
CA TYR A 25 -15.60 -2.45 -13.20
C TYR A 25 -14.33 -2.23 -14.02
N ASN A 26 -14.30 -2.59 -15.31
CA ASN A 26 -13.13 -2.34 -16.17
C ASN A 26 -12.84 -0.84 -16.32
N THR A 27 -13.89 -0.01 -16.40
CA THR A 27 -13.77 1.45 -16.39
C THR A 27 -13.13 1.91 -15.07
N ALA A 28 -13.65 1.46 -13.93
CA ALA A 28 -13.09 1.84 -12.64
C ALA A 28 -11.62 1.37 -12.45
N PHE A 29 -11.27 0.17 -12.93
CA PHE A 29 -9.88 -0.29 -12.93
C PHE A 29 -8.98 0.60 -13.80
N SER A 30 -9.48 1.03 -14.96
CA SER A 30 -8.78 1.97 -15.85
C SER A 30 -8.63 3.37 -15.25
N GLU A 31 -9.58 3.79 -14.42
CA GLU A 31 -9.55 5.05 -13.67
C GLU A 31 -8.59 5.00 -12.46
N GLY A 32 -8.06 3.81 -12.13
CA GLY A 32 -6.99 3.66 -11.13
C GLY A 32 -7.39 2.90 -9.87
N PHE A 33 -8.53 2.21 -9.84
CA PHE A 33 -8.84 1.25 -8.78
C PHE A 33 -8.10 -0.08 -8.99
N ASP A 34 -6.80 -0.11 -8.70
CA ASP A 34 -5.95 -1.26 -8.97
C ASP A 34 -5.01 -1.63 -7.80
N VAL A 35 -5.17 -1.00 -6.64
CA VAL A 35 -4.36 -1.28 -5.44
C VAL A 35 -5.11 -2.22 -4.51
N SER A 36 -4.58 -3.43 -4.32
CA SER A 36 -5.17 -4.44 -3.45
C SER A 36 -4.74 -4.26 -1.98
N THR A 37 -5.50 -4.82 -1.01
CA THR A 37 -5.04 -4.85 0.40
C THR A 37 -3.73 -5.62 0.56
N GLU A 38 -3.46 -6.62 -0.28
CA GLU A 38 -2.22 -7.39 -0.33
C GLU A 38 -1.05 -6.55 -0.80
N GLU A 39 -1.23 -5.72 -1.84
CA GLU A 39 -0.20 -4.78 -2.30
C GLU A 39 0.20 -3.81 -1.18
N ILE A 40 -0.80 -3.27 -0.45
CA ILE A 40 -0.56 -2.39 0.71
C ILE A 40 0.12 -3.15 1.86
N SER A 41 -0.34 -4.37 2.14
CA SER A 41 0.17 -5.27 3.18
C SER A 41 1.66 -5.53 2.96
N ASN A 42 2.01 -5.87 1.73
CA ASN A 42 3.38 -6.17 1.33
C ASN A 42 4.26 -4.91 1.37
N TYR A 43 3.76 -3.77 0.87
CA TYR A 43 4.52 -2.52 0.89
C TYR A 43 4.82 -2.02 2.31
N LEU A 44 3.84 -2.08 3.21
CA LEU A 44 4.00 -1.62 4.59
C LEU A 44 4.58 -2.69 5.52
N GLY A 45 4.63 -3.96 5.13
CA GLY A 45 5.01 -5.08 5.99
C GLY A 45 4.09 -5.22 7.21
N VAL A 46 2.78 -5.16 6.98
CA VAL A 46 1.73 -5.21 8.02
C VAL A 46 0.68 -6.24 7.68
N SER A 47 -0.11 -6.69 8.66
CA SER A 47 -1.24 -7.59 8.38
C SER A 47 -2.41 -6.87 7.73
N GLU A 48 -3.24 -7.60 7.00
CA GLU A 48 -4.47 -7.04 6.43
C GLU A 48 -5.48 -6.56 7.48
N LEU A 49 -5.47 -7.18 8.68
CA LEU A 49 -6.24 -6.70 9.81
C LEU A 49 -5.76 -5.32 10.28
N TRP A 50 -4.44 -5.09 10.25
CA TRP A 50 -3.87 -3.79 10.53
C TRP A 50 -4.37 -2.74 9.53
N ILE A 51 -4.38 -3.06 8.22
CA ILE A 51 -4.90 -2.16 7.17
C ILE A 51 -6.35 -1.80 7.45
N THR A 52 -7.20 -2.78 7.74
CA THR A 52 -8.63 -2.54 8.03
C THR A 52 -8.82 -1.62 9.25
N ARG A 53 -7.90 -1.67 10.22
CA ARG A 53 -7.95 -0.88 11.45
C ARG A 53 -7.32 0.51 11.34
N HIS A 54 -6.38 0.74 10.43
CA HIS A 54 -5.58 1.98 10.40
C HIS A 54 -5.75 2.78 9.11
N LEU A 55 -6.11 2.12 8.00
CA LEU A 55 -6.46 2.78 6.74
C LEU A 55 -7.93 3.25 6.80
N LYS A 56 -8.21 4.20 7.70
CA LYS A 56 -9.56 4.67 7.97
C LYS A 56 -9.94 5.93 7.20
N GLU A 57 -9.03 6.64 6.56
CA GLU A 57 -9.34 7.99 6.08
C GLU A 57 -9.59 8.00 4.57
N GLY A 58 -10.72 8.56 4.13
CA GLY A 58 -10.95 9.25 2.84
C GLY A 58 -10.58 8.58 1.52
N ILE A 59 -10.01 7.37 1.52
CA ILE A 59 -9.55 6.68 0.31
C ILE A 59 -10.75 5.92 -0.24
N LYS A 60 -11.13 6.29 -1.46
CA LYS A 60 -12.15 5.57 -2.24
C LYS A 60 -11.71 4.14 -2.50
N TYR A 61 -12.65 3.20 -2.31
CA TYR A 61 -12.42 1.80 -2.62
C TYR A 61 -13.64 1.12 -3.25
N LEU A 62 -13.39 -0.03 -3.88
CA LEU A 62 -14.38 -0.93 -4.45
C LEU A 62 -14.34 -2.30 -3.76
N ILE A 63 -15.45 -3.03 -3.85
CA ILE A 63 -15.53 -4.45 -3.46
C ILE A 63 -16.14 -5.23 -4.60
N ILE A 64 -15.49 -6.31 -5.03
CA ILE A 64 -16.02 -7.21 -6.06
C ILE A 64 -16.87 -8.30 -5.41
N ASN A 65 -18.19 -8.14 -5.46
CA ASN A 65 -19.13 -9.14 -4.95
C ASN A 65 -19.23 -10.38 -5.87
N ALA A 66 -20.02 -11.38 -5.48
CA ALA A 66 -20.15 -12.63 -6.24
C ALA A 66 -20.68 -12.43 -7.67
N VAL A 67 -21.64 -11.51 -7.87
CA VAL A 67 -22.20 -11.21 -9.21
C VAL A 67 -21.16 -10.52 -10.08
N ALA A 68 -20.44 -9.54 -9.53
CA ALA A 68 -19.35 -8.84 -10.21
C ALA A 68 -18.23 -9.80 -10.62
N ARG A 69 -17.86 -10.77 -9.77
CA ARG A 69 -16.89 -11.81 -10.15
C ARG A 69 -17.34 -12.65 -11.32
N ARG A 70 -18.63 -13.04 -11.36
CA ARG A 70 -19.21 -13.78 -12.49
C ARG A 70 -19.19 -12.94 -13.78
N ALA A 71 -19.56 -11.66 -13.67
CA ALA A 71 -19.52 -10.71 -14.76
C ALA A 71 -18.10 -10.55 -15.33
N LEU A 72 -17.12 -10.27 -14.47
CA LEU A 72 -15.71 -10.10 -14.84
C LEU A 72 -15.08 -11.39 -15.39
N ALA A 73 -15.45 -12.55 -14.86
CA ALA A 73 -14.98 -13.83 -15.41
C ALA A 73 -15.48 -14.06 -16.85
N LYS A 74 -16.68 -13.59 -17.19
CA LYS A 74 -17.31 -13.81 -18.50
C LYS A 74 -16.99 -12.71 -19.52
N HIS A 75 -16.98 -11.45 -19.09
CA HIS A 75 -16.90 -10.26 -19.95
C HIS A 75 -15.80 -9.27 -19.53
N GLY A 76 -14.96 -9.64 -18.56
CA GLY A 76 -13.89 -8.79 -18.07
C GLY A 76 -12.74 -8.66 -19.07
N ASP A 77 -12.04 -7.53 -18.98
CA ASP A 77 -10.76 -7.30 -19.65
C ASP A 77 -9.60 -8.06 -18.97
N LYS A 78 -8.96 -8.95 -19.73
CA LYS A 78 -7.85 -9.79 -19.26
C LYS A 78 -6.70 -9.00 -18.62
N ARG A 79 -6.49 -7.73 -18.97
CA ARG A 79 -5.49 -6.83 -18.36
C ARG A 79 -5.67 -6.70 -16.85
N PHE A 80 -6.90 -6.79 -16.37
CA PHE A 80 -7.25 -6.65 -14.96
C PHE A 80 -7.55 -7.97 -14.26
N SER A 81 -7.31 -9.11 -14.93
CA SER A 81 -7.67 -10.46 -14.44
C SER A 81 -7.18 -10.76 -13.01
N LYS A 82 -6.00 -10.24 -12.63
CA LYS A 82 -5.45 -10.36 -11.26
C LYS A 82 -6.36 -9.78 -10.18
N LEU A 83 -7.19 -8.79 -10.51
CA LEU A 83 -8.10 -8.12 -9.58
C LEU A 83 -9.40 -8.91 -9.39
N TYR A 84 -9.78 -9.78 -10.33
CA TYR A 84 -11.12 -10.39 -10.36
C TYR A 84 -11.37 -11.37 -9.23
N THR A 85 -10.31 -12.02 -8.79
CA THR A 85 -10.35 -12.98 -7.68
C THR A 85 -10.29 -12.28 -6.32
N TYR A 86 -10.01 -10.97 -6.31
CA TYR A 86 -9.85 -10.20 -5.10
C TYR A 86 -11.20 -9.96 -4.41
N LYS A 87 -11.38 -10.56 -3.23
CA LYS A 87 -12.64 -10.49 -2.46
C LYS A 87 -12.68 -9.32 -1.47
N LYS A 88 -11.59 -8.56 -1.39
CA LYS A 88 -11.39 -7.49 -0.41
C LYS A 88 -11.42 -6.13 -1.10
N LYS A 89 -11.13 -5.06 -0.35
CA LYS A 89 -11.13 -3.69 -0.85
C LYS A 89 -10.04 -3.52 -1.91
N ILE A 90 -10.41 -2.85 -3.01
CA ILE A 90 -9.50 -2.37 -4.04
C ILE A 90 -9.53 -0.85 -4.00
N PHE A 91 -8.40 -0.22 -3.74
CA PHE A 91 -8.29 1.22 -3.54
C PHE A 91 -7.85 1.92 -4.82
N HIS A 92 -8.22 3.19 -4.93
CA HIS A 92 -7.74 4.05 -5.99
C HIS A 92 -6.26 4.42 -5.75
N ARG A 93 -5.37 4.12 -6.72
CA ARG A 93 -3.91 4.27 -6.60
C ARG A 93 -3.45 5.67 -6.21
N LYS A 94 -3.90 6.69 -6.96
CA LYS A 94 -3.54 8.08 -6.67
C LYS A 94 -3.98 8.53 -5.29
N ALA A 95 -5.21 8.18 -4.88
CA ALA A 95 -5.72 8.50 -3.56
C ALA A 95 -4.92 7.80 -2.46
N TRP A 96 -4.63 6.50 -2.63
CA TRP A 96 -3.77 5.73 -1.74
C TRP A 96 -2.38 6.37 -1.60
N GLN A 97 -1.69 6.65 -2.71
CA GLN A 97 -0.34 7.21 -2.69
C GLN A 97 -0.30 8.60 -2.03
N THR A 98 -1.31 9.43 -2.30
CA THR A 98 -1.43 10.77 -1.68
C THR A 98 -1.59 10.63 -0.17
N HIS A 99 -2.51 9.78 0.26
CA HIS A 99 -2.77 9.52 1.67
C HIS A 99 -1.55 8.90 2.38
N LEU A 100 -0.87 7.97 1.74
CA LEU A 100 0.37 7.36 2.23
C LEU A 100 1.45 8.43 2.48
N ILE A 101 1.67 9.35 1.53
CA ILE A 101 2.64 10.45 1.68
C ILE A 101 2.25 11.39 2.83
N GLN A 102 0.97 11.73 2.97
CA GLN A 102 0.47 12.58 4.06
C GLN A 102 0.71 11.97 5.46
N HIS A 103 0.79 10.64 5.55
CA HIS A 103 1.05 9.90 6.78
C HIS A 103 2.51 9.43 6.93
N SER A 104 3.41 10.05 6.18
CA SER A 104 4.82 9.66 6.13
C SER A 104 5.73 10.82 6.49
N PHE A 105 6.68 10.53 7.35
CA PHE A 105 7.67 11.50 7.84
C PHE A 105 9.09 10.93 7.70
N ILE A 106 10.07 11.80 7.71
CA ILE A 106 11.49 11.48 7.85
C ILE A 106 11.88 11.87 9.27
N GLU A 107 12.44 10.93 10.02
CA GLU A 107 12.98 11.14 11.37
C GLU A 107 14.44 11.58 11.24
N ASN A 108 14.71 12.83 11.63
CA ASN A 108 16.03 13.43 11.63
C ASN A 108 16.89 12.91 12.80
N GLU A 109 18.18 13.20 12.80
CA GLU A 109 19.11 12.76 13.85
C GLU A 109 18.78 13.31 15.24
N ASP A 110 18.22 14.51 15.30
CA ASP A 110 17.72 15.15 16.53
C ASP A 110 16.38 14.59 17.01
N GLY A 111 15.80 13.62 16.29
CA GLY A 111 14.50 13.01 16.58
C GLY A 111 13.30 13.81 16.07
N SER A 112 13.49 14.96 15.43
CA SER A 112 12.41 15.73 14.82
C SER A 112 11.84 15.02 13.58
N LEU A 113 10.56 15.27 13.29
CA LEU A 113 9.85 14.69 12.15
C LEU A 113 9.62 15.75 11.07
N THR A 114 10.06 15.47 9.85
CA THR A 114 9.77 16.29 8.67
C THR A 114 8.86 15.55 7.71
N ALA A 115 7.91 16.23 7.08
CA ALA A 115 6.99 15.57 6.15
C ALA A 115 7.76 14.98 4.95
N ALA A 116 7.52 13.70 4.66
CA ALA A 116 8.12 13.05 3.51
C ALA A 116 7.48 13.62 2.23
N LYS A 117 8.31 14.06 1.27
CA LYS A 117 7.82 14.52 -0.05
C LYS A 117 7.65 13.36 -1.04
N LYS A 118 8.40 12.29 -0.82
CA LYS A 118 8.41 11.06 -1.62
C LYS A 118 8.76 9.89 -0.74
N LEU A 119 8.30 8.71 -1.14
CA LEU A 119 8.67 7.45 -0.51
C LEU A 119 9.41 6.55 -1.52
N PRO A 120 10.30 5.68 -1.04
CA PRO A 120 10.92 4.67 -1.87
C PRO A 120 9.88 3.64 -2.34
N THR A 121 10.21 2.95 -3.43
CA THR A 121 9.37 1.90 -4.04
C THR A 121 9.24 0.66 -3.17
N SER A 122 10.19 0.42 -2.27
CA SER A 122 10.16 -0.64 -1.28
C SER A 122 10.74 -0.15 0.04
N LEU A 123 10.13 -0.63 1.12
CA LEU A 123 10.48 -0.30 2.49
C LEU A 123 10.85 -1.57 3.24
N ILE A 124 11.79 -1.44 4.18
CA ILE A 124 12.24 -2.54 5.03
C ILE A 124 12.43 -2.06 6.48
N THR A 125 12.14 -2.91 7.45
CA THR A 125 12.48 -2.69 8.87
C THR A 125 13.89 -3.19 9.17
N CYS A 126 14.48 -2.73 10.28
CA CYS A 126 15.74 -3.32 10.77
C CYS A 126 15.61 -4.84 11.02
N THR A 127 14.43 -5.32 11.43
CA THR A 127 14.21 -6.74 11.72
C THR A 127 14.20 -7.55 10.42
N GLU A 128 13.47 -7.09 9.40
CA GLU A 128 13.45 -7.74 8.08
C GLU A 128 14.84 -7.72 7.43
N ALA A 129 15.57 -6.61 7.53
CA ALA A 129 16.94 -6.51 7.04
C ALA A 129 17.89 -7.48 7.78
N ALA A 130 17.79 -7.55 9.11
CA ALA A 130 18.59 -8.48 9.91
C ALA A 130 18.40 -9.94 9.47
N VAL A 131 17.16 -10.34 9.22
CA VAL A 131 16.83 -11.67 8.68
C VAL A 131 17.40 -11.85 7.28
N LYS A 132 17.19 -10.88 6.38
CA LYS A 132 17.62 -10.97 4.97
C LYS A 132 19.14 -11.12 4.82
N TYR A 133 19.91 -10.40 5.62
CA TYR A 133 21.38 -10.39 5.54
C TYR A 133 22.06 -11.30 6.58
N ASN A 134 21.28 -12.08 7.35
CA ASN A 134 21.78 -12.98 8.38
C ASN A 134 22.72 -12.30 9.41
N VAL A 135 22.33 -11.11 9.87
CA VAL A 135 23.09 -10.31 10.86
C VAL A 135 22.20 -9.91 12.02
N THR A 136 22.80 -9.47 13.13
CA THR A 136 22.00 -9.01 14.26
C THR A 136 21.29 -7.69 13.95
N ARG A 137 20.12 -7.48 14.55
CA ARG A 137 19.39 -6.20 14.46
C ARG A 137 20.24 -5.01 14.94
N LYS A 138 21.11 -5.21 15.93
CA LYS A 138 22.03 -4.19 16.45
C LYS A 138 23.05 -3.79 15.39
N THR A 139 23.62 -4.77 14.67
CA THR A 139 24.54 -4.52 13.55
C THR A 139 23.87 -3.66 12.48
N VAL A 140 22.66 -4.03 12.04
CA VAL A 140 21.90 -3.25 11.06
C VAL A 140 21.65 -1.83 11.58
N TYR A 141 21.17 -1.69 12.82
CA TYR A 141 20.88 -0.36 13.39
C TYR A 141 22.11 0.55 13.38
N ASN A 142 23.25 0.04 13.84
CA ASN A 142 24.50 0.80 13.89
C ASN A 142 24.98 1.23 12.50
N LEU A 143 24.76 0.40 11.47
CA LEU A 143 25.15 0.71 10.09
C LEU A 143 24.22 1.74 9.45
N LEU A 144 22.93 1.70 9.76
CA LEU A 144 21.95 2.65 9.20
C LEU A 144 21.96 4.00 9.91
N GLN A 145 22.40 4.06 11.18
CA GLN A 145 22.39 5.28 11.98
C GLN A 145 23.25 6.38 11.33
N GLY A 146 22.62 7.51 11.01
CA GLY A 146 23.26 8.65 10.34
C GLY A 146 23.62 8.41 8.86
N ARG A 147 23.32 7.23 8.29
CA ARG A 147 23.69 6.86 6.91
C ARG A 147 22.51 6.56 6.00
N ALA A 148 21.39 6.10 6.56
CA ALA A 148 20.17 5.80 5.81
C ALA A 148 19.01 6.69 6.24
N THR A 149 18.12 6.99 5.30
CA THR A 149 16.93 7.78 5.58
C THR A 149 15.95 6.93 6.39
N LYS A 150 15.61 7.39 7.60
CA LYS A 150 14.61 6.73 8.45
C LYS A 150 13.23 7.32 8.19
N TYR A 151 12.37 6.54 7.56
CA TYR A 151 10.98 6.87 7.31
C TYR A 151 10.10 6.42 8.47
N VAL A 152 9.15 7.26 8.87
CA VAL A 152 8.09 6.95 9.83
C VAL A 152 6.78 6.98 9.06
N VAL A 153 6.30 5.81 8.65
CA VAL A 153 5.11 5.64 7.80
C VAL A 153 3.98 5.05 8.65
N TYR A 154 2.92 5.80 8.92
CA TYR A 154 1.89 5.45 9.92
C TYR A 154 2.48 5.06 11.30
N GLY A 155 3.54 5.75 11.72
CA GLY A 155 4.24 5.43 12.97
C GLY A 155 5.18 4.20 12.89
N LEU A 156 5.25 3.53 11.74
CA LEU A 156 6.15 2.40 11.52
C LEU A 156 7.51 2.91 11.05
N LYS A 157 8.58 2.60 11.82
CA LYS A 157 9.96 2.91 11.43
C LYS A 157 10.42 1.98 10.31
N LYS A 158 10.77 2.57 9.18
CA LYS A 158 11.15 1.90 7.93
C LYS A 158 12.35 2.59 7.30
N TYR A 159 13.03 1.88 6.42
CA TYR A 159 14.15 2.35 5.62
C TYR A 159 13.91 2.00 4.15
N SER A 160 14.53 2.75 3.24
CA SER A 160 14.56 2.36 1.83
C SER A 160 15.31 1.04 1.68
N THR A 161 14.69 0.02 1.10
CA THR A 161 15.37 -1.26 0.87
C THR A 161 16.68 -1.04 0.12
N LYS A 162 16.64 -0.25 -0.97
CA LYS A 162 17.82 0.05 -1.80
C LYS A 162 18.97 0.71 -1.02
N GLU A 163 18.68 1.65 -0.13
CA GLU A 163 19.72 2.28 0.69
C GLU A 163 20.35 1.25 1.65
N VAL A 164 19.51 0.40 2.24
CA VAL A 164 19.97 -0.70 3.10
C VAL A 164 20.84 -1.69 2.32
N GLU A 165 20.48 -2.07 1.09
CA GLU A 165 21.30 -2.98 0.29
C GLU A 165 22.66 -2.35 -0.04
N LEU A 166 22.70 -1.08 -0.42
CA LEU A 166 23.95 -0.38 -0.72
C LEU A 166 24.89 -0.30 0.49
N LEU A 167 24.34 -0.14 1.70
CA LEU A 167 25.14 -0.08 2.92
C LEU A 167 25.58 -1.45 3.44
N LEU A 168 24.92 -2.54 3.01
CA LEU A 168 25.19 -3.91 3.44
C LEU A 168 25.85 -4.77 2.37
N ILE A 169 26.02 -4.28 1.13
CA ILE A 169 26.71 -4.99 0.04
C ILE A 169 28.20 -5.22 0.34
N ASP A 170 28.81 -4.34 1.15
CA ASP A 170 30.23 -4.39 1.49
C ASP A 170 30.52 -5.07 2.86
N MET A 171 29.52 -5.72 3.46
CA MET A 171 29.67 -6.52 4.69
C MET A 171 30.15 -7.94 4.40
#